data_AF-A0A537W2B7-F1
#
_entry.id   AF-A0A537W2B7-F1
#
_cell.length_a   1.000
_cell.length_b   1.000
_cell.length_c   1.000
_cell.angle_alpha   90.00
_cell.angle_beta   90.00
_cell.angle_gamma   90.00
#
_symmetry.space_group_name_H-M   'P 1'
#
loop_
_entity.id
_entity.type
_entity.pdbx_description
1 polymer ?
#
loop_
_entity_poly.entity_id
_entity_poly.type
_entity_poly.pdbx_seq_one_letter_code
_entity_poly.pdbx_strand_id
1 'polypeptide(L)'
;MFRPPYGAYDASVVRVARSLGMATVLWNDDPRDWALPGTSAIVRQVLAQVHPGSIIISHDGGGPRGETLAAYPPIIATLRARGYRIVTIPELLGFRPVYRPCVRLCAGIGIVRHELPRDAIIERAP
;
A
#
# COMPACT_ATOMS: atom_id res chain seq x y z
N MET A 1 -2.52 8.44 -5.84
CA MET A 1 -3.11 8.32 -4.49
C MET A 1 -2.07 8.78 -3.48
N PHE A 2 -2.49 9.18 -2.29
CA PHE A 2 -1.63 9.71 -1.24
C PHE A 2 -2.05 9.13 0.11
N ARG A 3 -1.09 8.66 0.89
CA ARG A 3 -1.26 8.31 2.30
C ARG A 3 -0.36 9.25 3.11
N PRO A 4 -0.91 10.12 3.97
CA PRO A 4 -0.11 11.02 4.76
C PRO A 4 0.80 10.26 5.73
N PRO A 5 2.05 10.71 5.96
CA PRO A 5 2.92 10.15 6.98
C PRO A 5 2.20 10.06 8.34
N TYR A 6 2.35 8.92 9.02
CA TYR A 6 1.72 8.64 10.32
C TYR A 6 0.18 8.72 10.33
N GLY A 7 -0.48 8.85 9.16
CA GLY A 7 -1.91 9.15 9.12
C GLY A 7 -2.23 10.58 9.57
N ALA A 8 -1.25 11.47 9.68
CA ALA A 8 -1.44 12.85 10.12
C ALA A 8 -1.92 13.73 8.96
N TYR A 9 -3.16 14.20 9.02
CA TYR A 9 -3.73 15.09 8.01
C TYR A 9 -4.65 16.14 8.63
N ASP A 10 -4.82 17.22 7.89
CA ASP A 10 -5.83 18.23 8.14
C ASP A 10 -6.52 18.60 6.81
N ALA A 11 -7.41 19.59 6.86
CA ALA A 11 -8.10 20.07 5.66
C ALA A 11 -7.13 20.65 4.61
N SER A 12 -5.97 21.19 5.02
CA SER A 12 -4.98 21.73 4.11
C SER A 12 -4.29 20.61 3.32
N VAL A 13 -3.82 19.57 4.01
CA VAL A 13 -3.20 18.38 3.41
C VAL A 13 -4.14 17.72 2.40
N VAL A 14 -5.42 17.53 2.77
CA VAL A 14 -6.41 16.93 1.88
C VAL A 14 -6.68 17.81 0.65
N ARG A 15 -6.76 19.14 0.82
CA ARG A 15 -6.93 20.08 -0.30
C ARG A 15 -5.76 20.04 -1.27
N VAL A 16 -4.52 20.01 -0.76
CA VAL A 16 -3.31 19.94 -1.60
C VAL A 16 -3.23 18.60 -2.33
N ALA A 17 -3.47 17.48 -1.65
CA ALA A 17 -3.49 16.18 -2.32
C ALA A 17 -4.54 16.15 -3.46
N ARG A 18 -5.73 16.72 -3.20
CA ARG A 18 -6.80 16.82 -4.19
C ARG A 18 -6.43 17.71 -5.37
N SER A 19 -5.79 18.87 -5.15
CA SER A 19 -5.38 19.77 -6.24
C SER A 19 -4.31 19.13 -7.15
N LEU A 20 -3.54 18.18 -6.63
CA LEU A 20 -2.59 17.36 -7.37
C LEU A 20 -3.24 16.12 -8.02
N GLY A 21 -4.57 15.99 -7.97
CA GLY A 21 -5.30 14.85 -8.55
C GLY A 21 -5.15 13.56 -7.77
N MET A 22 -4.75 13.62 -6.49
CA MET A 22 -4.57 12.45 -5.64
C MET A 22 -5.75 12.25 -4.69
N ALA A 23 -6.23 11.00 -4.58
CA ALA A 23 -7.09 10.57 -3.48
C ALA A 23 -6.25 10.38 -2.21
N THR A 24 -6.67 10.98 -1.10
CA THR A 24 -6.10 10.71 0.23
C THR A 24 -6.74 9.45 0.79
N VAL A 25 -5.94 8.44 1.10
CA VAL A 25 -6.41 7.12 1.55
C VAL A 25 -5.69 6.74 2.85
N LEU A 26 -6.47 6.30 3.83
CA LEU A 26 -5.98 5.74 5.10
C LEU A 26 -6.31 4.24 5.18
N TRP A 27 -6.19 3.68 6.38
CA TRP A 27 -6.51 2.32 6.73
C TRP A 27 -7.57 2.32 7.84
N ASN A 28 -8.22 1.19 8.03
CA ASN A 28 -9.11 0.94 9.16
C ASN A 28 -8.68 -0.25 10.01
N ASP A 29 -7.69 -1.04 9.56
CA ASP A 29 -7.10 -2.14 10.33
C ASP A 29 -5.59 -1.93 10.49
N ASP A 30 -5.11 -1.87 11.74
CA ASP A 30 -3.69 -1.71 12.07
C ASP A 30 -3.19 -2.87 12.95
N PRO A 31 -2.30 -3.74 12.44
CA PRO A 31 -1.70 -4.81 13.22
C PRO A 31 -0.50 -4.37 14.07
N ARG A 32 -0.08 -3.09 13.97
CA ARG A 32 1.11 -2.52 14.61
C ARG A 32 2.39 -3.31 14.32
N ASP A 33 2.51 -3.79 13.09
CA ASP A 33 3.67 -4.58 12.64
C ASP A 33 5.00 -3.81 12.78
N TRP A 34 4.96 -2.48 12.66
CA TRP A 34 6.09 -1.57 12.88
C TRP A 34 6.71 -1.68 14.28
N ALA A 35 5.97 -2.18 15.27
CA ALA A 35 6.42 -2.34 16.66
C ALA A 35 7.13 -3.68 16.92
N LEU A 36 7.32 -4.53 15.89
CA LEU A 36 7.90 -5.87 16.01
C LEU A 36 7.21 -6.76 17.08
N PRO A 37 5.87 -6.94 17.02
CA PRO A 37 5.13 -7.67 18.05
C PRO A 37 5.24 -9.21 17.91
N GLY A 38 5.95 -9.71 16.91
CA GLY A 38 6.03 -11.12 16.53
C GLY A 38 5.03 -11.50 15.43
N THR A 39 5.44 -12.38 14.50
CA THR A 39 4.64 -12.88 13.38
C THR A 39 3.23 -13.34 13.80
N SER A 40 3.15 -14.12 14.87
CA SER A 40 1.85 -14.65 15.35
C SER A 40 0.93 -13.56 15.88
N ALA A 41 1.47 -12.50 16.46
CA ALA A 41 0.67 -11.37 16.92
C ALA A 41 0.07 -10.61 15.73
N ILE A 42 0.86 -10.35 14.68
CA ILE A 42 0.39 -9.73 13.43
C ILE A 42 -0.74 -10.54 12.82
N VAL A 43 -0.57 -11.86 12.67
CA VAL A 43 -1.60 -12.75 12.11
C VAL A 43 -2.91 -12.68 12.91
N ARG A 44 -2.84 -12.81 14.24
CA ARG A 44 -4.03 -12.74 15.10
C ARG A 44 -4.72 -11.38 14.99
N GLN A 45 -3.96 -10.30 15.04
CA GLN A 45 -4.46 -8.93 15.04
C GLN A 45 -5.17 -8.59 13.72
N VAL A 46 -4.63 -9.02 12.57
CA VAL A 46 -5.30 -8.87 11.26
C VAL A 46 -6.58 -9.70 11.20
N LEU A 47 -6.51 -10.99 11.53
CA LEU A 47 -7.64 -11.91 11.36
C LEU A 47 -8.81 -11.66 12.32
N ALA A 48 -8.56 -10.94 13.42
CA ALA A 48 -9.58 -10.51 14.38
C ALA A 48 -10.30 -9.22 13.99
N GLN A 49 -9.65 -8.32 13.26
CA GLN A 49 -10.21 -7.02 12.88
C GLN A 49 -10.89 -7.02 11.51
N VAL A 50 -10.40 -7.86 10.59
CA VAL A 50 -10.83 -7.85 9.19
C VAL A 50 -12.34 -8.03 9.00
N HIS A 51 -12.91 -7.20 8.14
CA HIS A 51 -14.29 -7.27 7.69
C HIS A 51 -14.40 -6.86 6.20
N PRO A 52 -15.52 -7.06 5.51
CA PRO A 52 -15.69 -6.56 4.14
C PRO A 52 -15.45 -5.04 4.09
N GLY A 53 -14.56 -4.60 3.20
CA GLY A 53 -14.14 -3.20 3.09
C GLY A 53 -12.84 -2.84 3.82
N SER A 54 -12.24 -3.77 4.56
CA SER A 54 -10.96 -3.57 5.25
C SER A 54 -9.81 -3.12 4.34
N ILE A 55 -9.09 -2.10 4.80
CA ILE A 55 -7.79 -1.64 4.33
C ILE A 55 -6.81 -1.84 5.51
N ILE A 56 -5.92 -2.81 5.35
CA ILE A 56 -4.92 -3.18 6.35
C ILE A 56 -3.63 -2.39 6.09
N ILE A 57 -3.14 -1.65 7.09
CA ILE A 57 -1.79 -1.06 7.02
C ILE A 57 -0.72 -2.07 7.41
N SER A 58 0.40 -2.10 6.69
CA SER A 58 1.62 -2.80 7.08
C SER A 58 2.83 -2.15 6.41
N HIS A 59 4.02 -2.54 6.83
CA HIS A 59 5.28 -1.89 6.47
C HIS A 59 6.29 -2.88 5.89
N ASP A 60 6.93 -2.51 4.80
CA ASP A 60 8.02 -3.23 4.13
C ASP A 60 9.38 -2.53 4.29
N GLY A 61 9.42 -1.34 4.90
CA GLY A 61 10.64 -0.57 5.18
C GLY A 61 10.67 0.10 6.57
N GLY A 62 11.78 0.78 6.89
CA GLY A 62 11.97 1.49 8.16
C GLY A 62 12.50 0.64 9.33
N GLY A 63 13.29 -0.38 9.05
CA GLY A 63 13.84 -1.33 10.03
C GLY A 63 13.59 -2.79 9.63
N PRO A 64 13.87 -3.76 10.53
CA PRO A 64 13.58 -5.17 10.28
C PRO A 64 12.09 -5.40 9.99
N ARG A 65 11.75 -6.20 8.96
CA ARG A 65 10.36 -6.55 8.60
C ARG A 65 10.12 -8.05 8.44
N GLY A 66 11.03 -8.88 8.94
CA GLY A 66 10.92 -10.34 8.85
C GLY A 66 9.61 -10.90 9.41
N GLU A 67 9.11 -10.31 10.51
CA GLU A 67 7.83 -10.69 11.11
C GLU A 67 6.63 -10.36 10.22
N THR A 68 6.61 -9.16 9.63
CA THR A 68 5.59 -8.75 8.67
C THR A 68 5.61 -9.66 7.44
N LEU A 69 6.79 -9.88 6.84
CA LEU A 69 6.95 -10.77 5.68
C LEU A 69 6.46 -12.19 5.99
N ALA A 70 6.79 -12.73 7.17
CA ALA A 70 6.36 -14.06 7.59
C ALA A 70 4.86 -14.16 7.92
N ALA A 71 4.21 -13.06 8.30
CA ALA A 71 2.80 -13.04 8.71
C ALA A 71 1.84 -13.07 7.52
N TYR A 72 2.20 -12.46 6.39
CA TYR A 72 1.29 -12.29 5.27
C TYR A 72 0.89 -13.58 4.54
N PRO A 73 1.76 -14.59 4.31
CA PRO A 73 1.36 -15.85 3.69
C PRO A 73 0.17 -16.54 4.39
N PRO A 74 0.19 -16.80 5.72
CA PRO A 74 -0.96 -17.40 6.41
C PRO A 74 -2.19 -16.48 6.50
N ILE A 75 -2.00 -15.15 6.59
CA ILE A 75 -3.12 -14.19 6.52
C ILE A 75 -3.84 -14.33 5.17
N ILE A 76 -3.11 -14.25 4.06
CA ILE A 76 -3.67 -14.32 2.70
C ILE A 76 -4.41 -15.63 2.48
N ALA A 77 -3.80 -16.76 2.87
CA ALA A 77 -4.42 -18.07 2.77
C ALA A 77 -5.74 -18.15 3.55
N THR A 78 -5.74 -17.66 4.79
CA THR A 78 -6.92 -17.67 5.66
C THR A 78 -8.03 -16.77 5.13
N LEU A 79 -7.70 -15.55 4.67
CA LEU A 79 -8.67 -14.62 4.11
C LEU A 79 -9.34 -15.19 2.84
N ARG A 80 -8.55 -15.78 1.94
CA ARG A 80 -9.08 -16.47 0.75
C ARG A 80 -9.99 -17.64 1.12
N ALA A 81 -9.60 -18.45 2.11
CA ALA A 81 -10.43 -19.55 2.59
C ALA A 81 -11.76 -19.07 3.21
N ARG A 82 -11.78 -17.88 3.81
CA ARG A 82 -13.00 -17.21 4.33
C ARG A 82 -13.81 -16.51 3.24
N GLY A 83 -13.44 -16.62 1.96
CA GLY A 83 -14.17 -16.04 0.83
C GLY A 83 -13.84 -14.58 0.52
N TYR A 84 -12.82 -13.99 1.16
CA TYR A 84 -12.38 -12.63 0.84
C TYR A 84 -11.66 -12.59 -0.51
N ARG A 85 -11.91 -11.52 -1.26
CA ARG A 85 -11.06 -11.11 -2.38
C ARG A 85 -10.11 -10.02 -1.90
N ILE A 86 -8.81 -10.24 -2.09
CA ILE A 86 -7.79 -9.21 -1.91
C ILE A 86 -7.70 -8.43 -3.22
N VAL A 87 -7.94 -7.13 -3.13
CA VAL A 87 -8.01 -6.22 -4.28
C VAL A 87 -7.12 -5.01 -4.03
N THR A 88 -6.84 -4.26 -5.09
CA THR A 88 -6.16 -2.96 -4.99
C THR A 88 -7.10 -1.90 -4.41
N ILE A 89 -6.52 -0.82 -3.86
CA ILE A 89 -7.30 0.33 -3.37
C ILE A 89 -8.22 0.95 -4.45
N PRO A 90 -7.78 1.15 -5.70
CA PRO A 90 -8.67 1.68 -6.75
C PRO A 90 -9.86 0.74 -7.06
N GLU A 91 -9.67 -0.58 -7.06
CA GLU A 91 -10.76 -1.54 -7.21
C GLU A 91 -11.74 -1.48 -6.04
N LEU A 92 -11.23 -1.40 -4.80
CA LEU A 92 -12.05 -1.29 -3.60
C LEU A 92 -12.90 -0.01 -3.57
N LEU A 93 -12.29 1.13 -3.92
CA LEU A 93 -12.91 2.45 -3.83
C LEU A 93 -13.57 2.91 -5.14
N GLY A 94 -13.56 2.06 -6.18
CA GLY A 94 -14.26 2.31 -7.45
C GLY A 94 -13.70 3.47 -8.28
N PHE A 95 -12.42 3.83 -8.12
CA PHE A 95 -11.79 4.87 -8.93
C PHE A 95 -10.74 4.30 -9.89
N ARG A 96 -10.56 4.96 -11.04
CA ARG A 96 -9.52 4.60 -12.00
C ARG A 96 -8.25 5.40 -11.70
N PRO A 97 -7.11 4.76 -11.39
CA PRO A 97 -5.86 5.49 -11.23
C PRO A 97 -5.43 6.02 -12.61
N VAL A 98 -5.31 7.34 -12.74
CA VAL A 98 -4.67 7.95 -13.90
C VAL A 98 -3.17 7.90 -13.64
N TYR A 99 -2.52 6.83 -14.08
CA TYR A 99 -1.07 6.75 -14.05
C TYR A 99 -0.53 7.77 -15.07
N ARG A 100 0.08 8.86 -14.59
CA ARG A 100 0.90 9.73 -15.44
C ARG A 100 2.34 9.20 -15.35
N PRO A 101 2.86 8.54 -16.40
CA PRO A 101 4.24 8.11 -16.42
C PRO A 101 5.08 9.36 -16.24
N CYS A 102 5.84 9.37 -15.16
CA CYS A 102 6.79 10.42 -14.96
C CYS A 102 7.92 10.06 -15.95
N VAL A 103 7.96 10.74 -17.10
CA VAL A 103 9.00 10.57 -18.14
C VAL A 103 9.98 11.74 -18.10
N ARG A 104 9.57 12.92 -17.61
CA ARG A 104 10.38 14.14 -17.66
C ARG A 104 11.47 14.32 -16.59
N LEU A 105 11.41 13.66 -15.41
CA LEU A 105 12.55 13.69 -14.46
C LEU A 105 13.43 12.40 -14.46
N CYS A 106 13.46 11.63 -15.56
CA CYS A 106 14.33 10.43 -15.68
C CYS A 106 15.63 10.72 -16.45
N ALA A 107 15.83 11.96 -16.90
CA ALA A 107 17.10 12.37 -17.50
C ALA A 107 18.18 12.36 -16.39
N GLY A 108 18.95 11.27 -16.29
CA GLY A 108 20.07 11.15 -15.35
C GLY A 108 20.31 9.77 -14.71
N ILE A 109 19.41 8.78 -14.88
CA ILE A 109 19.48 7.49 -14.15
C ILE A 109 19.84 6.28 -15.03
N GLY A 110 20.30 6.51 -16.27
CA GLY A 110 21.00 5.49 -17.07
C GLY A 110 20.19 4.32 -17.66
N ILE A 111 18.89 4.20 -17.40
CA ILE A 111 18.06 3.14 -18.02
C ILE A 111 17.36 3.69 -19.26
N VAL A 112 17.65 3.11 -20.42
CA VAL A 112 17.05 3.49 -21.71
C VAL A 112 15.77 2.68 -21.96
N ARG A 113 14.71 3.36 -22.36
CA ARG A 113 13.32 2.84 -22.46
C ARG A 113 13.16 1.53 -23.23
N HIS A 114 14.06 1.22 -24.15
CA HIS A 114 13.99 0.00 -24.98
C HIS A 114 14.45 -1.27 -24.26
N GLU A 115 15.12 -1.14 -23.11
CA GLU A 115 15.57 -2.25 -22.27
C GLU A 115 14.49 -2.69 -21.26
N LEU A 116 13.35 -1.99 -21.19
CA LEU A 116 12.26 -2.30 -20.27
C LEU A 116 11.28 -3.31 -20.90
N PRO A 117 10.85 -4.36 -20.15
CA PRO A 117 9.76 -5.25 -20.57
C PRO A 117 8.51 -4.47 -20.99
N ARG A 118 7.74 -5.01 -21.95
CA ARG A 118 6.55 -4.31 -22.50
C ARG A 118 5.46 -4.05 -21.46
N ASP A 119 5.47 -4.82 -20.39
CA ASP A 119 4.55 -4.81 -19.26
C ASP A 119 5.18 -4.26 -17.97
N ALA A 120 6.40 -3.71 -18.05
CA ALA A 120 7.09 -3.15 -16.89
C ALA A 120 6.29 -1.99 -16.27
N ILE A 121 6.00 -2.12 -14.98
CA ILE A 121 5.48 -1.04 -14.13
C ILE A 121 6.69 -0.23 -13.68
N ILE A 122 6.89 0.95 -14.29
CA ILE A 122 8.00 1.84 -13.94
C ILE A 122 7.60 2.66 -12.71
N GLU A 123 7.96 2.23 -11.51
CA GLU A 123 7.81 3.07 -10.32
C GLU A 123 9.03 3.98 -10.17
N ARG A 124 8.80 5.29 -10.04
CA ARG A 124 9.84 6.21 -9.59
C ARG A 124 9.86 6.21 -8.08
N ALA A 125 10.91 5.63 -7.49
CA ALA A 125 11.29 5.96 -6.12
C ALA A 125 11.84 7.41 -6.09
N PRO A 126 11.69 8.14 -4.96
CA PRO A 126 12.33 9.43 -4.75
C PRO A 126 13.86 9.37 -4.85
#